data_AF-A0A2E3A2J9-F1
#
_entry.id   AF-A0A2E3A2J9-F1
#
_cell.length_a   1.000
_cell.length_b   1.000
_cell.length_c   1.000
_cell.angle_alpha   90.00
_cell.angle_beta   90.00
_cell.angle_gamma   90.00
#
_symmetry.space_group_name_H-M   'P 1'
#
loop_
_entity.id
_entity.type
_entity.pdbx_description
1 polymer ?
#
loop_
_entity_poly.entity_id
_entity_poly.type
_entity_poly.pdbx_seq_one_letter_code
_entity_poly.pdbx_strand_id
1 'polypeptide(L)'
;MKFTLKWFTLFALTLFIAGCSGSKELRRLEASYKTQLEEYAEQYKAGKITKAAHDKKVTLLNSRYGNRRAQLERDIYGDGIDRSRPSPMIDRAASGRRY
;
A
#
# COMPACT_ATOMS: atom_id res chain seq x y z
N MET A 1 44.63 6.61 5.53
CA MET A 1 43.27 6.12 5.20
C MET A 1 42.22 6.74 6.14
N LYS A 2 41.87 8.03 5.98
CA LYS A 2 40.86 8.71 6.83
C LYS A 2 39.73 9.40 6.04
N PHE A 3 39.85 9.48 4.71
CA PHE A 3 38.91 10.20 3.85
C PHE A 3 37.75 9.34 3.32
N THR A 4 37.92 8.02 3.24
CA THR A 4 36.89 7.10 2.74
C THR A 4 35.74 6.91 3.75
N LEU A 5 36.04 6.87 5.05
CA LEU A 5 35.05 6.61 6.09
C LEU A 5 33.99 7.73 6.22
N LYS A 6 34.37 8.99 5.98
CA LYS A 6 33.46 10.16 6.01
C LYS A 6 32.47 10.19 4.84
N TRP A 7 32.85 9.66 3.68
CA TRP A 7 31.97 9.62 2.51
C TRP A 7 30.93 8.50 2.61
N PHE A 8 31.32 7.33 3.10
CA PHE A 8 30.41 6.22 3.33
C PHE A 8 29.31 6.54 4.34
N THR A 9 29.61 7.29 5.41
CA THR A 9 28.60 7.69 6.41
C THR A 9 27.59 8.69 5.85
N LEU A 10 28.01 9.64 5.01
CA LEU A 10 27.12 10.57 4.32
C LEU A 10 26.19 9.86 3.32
N PHE A 11 26.71 8.86 2.60
CA PHE A 11 25.92 8.03 1.69
C PHE A 11 24.92 7.12 2.43
N ALA A 12 25.34 6.54 3.55
CA ALA A 12 24.45 5.73 4.38
C ALA A 12 23.32 6.57 4.99
N LEU A 13 23.61 7.78 5.46
CA LEU A 13 22.62 8.67 6.07
C LEU A 13 21.56 9.13 5.04
N THR A 14 21.98 9.43 3.81
CA THR A 14 21.06 9.84 2.73
C THR A 14 20.15 8.68 2.29
N LEU A 15 20.67 7.46 2.16
CA LEU A 15 19.85 6.27 1.90
C LEU A 15 18.90 5.95 3.06
N PHE A 16 19.33 6.16 4.30
CA PHE A 16 18.50 5.93 5.48
C PHE A 16 17.34 6.93 5.58
N ILE A 17 17.57 8.20 5.24
CA ILE A 17 16.52 9.23 5.21
C ILE A 17 15.52 8.95 4.07
N ALA A 18 16.00 8.54 2.88
CA ALA A 18 15.14 8.17 1.76
C ALA A 18 14.25 6.95 2.07
N GLY A 19 14.82 5.89 2.66
CA GLY A 19 14.06 4.70 3.08
C GLY A 19 13.07 4.95 4.23
N CYS A 20 13.37 5.90 5.11
CA CYS A 20 12.49 6.27 6.22
C CYS A 20 11.31 7.15 5.77
N SER A 21 11.46 7.93 4.69
CA SER A 21 10.37 8.73 4.13
C SER A 21 9.30 7.86 3.45
N GLY A 22 9.70 6.96 2.56
CA GLY A 22 8.72 6.16 1.84
C GLY A 22 8.00 5.12 2.70
N SER A 23 8.63 4.61 3.77
CA SER A 23 7.93 3.75 4.74
C SER A 23 6.80 4.48 5.49
N LYS A 24 6.93 5.79 5.74
CA LYS A 24 5.84 6.62 6.30
C LYS A 24 4.72 6.83 5.29
N GLU A 25 5.05 7.02 4.01
CA GLU A 25 4.05 7.18 2.95
C GLU A 25 3.24 5.90 2.72
N LEU A 26 3.89 4.73 2.71
CA LEU A 26 3.20 3.44 2.66
C LEU A 26 2.22 3.27 3.85
N ARG A 27 2.66 3.59 5.07
CA ARG A 27 1.79 3.54 6.26
C ARG A 27 0.60 4.49 6.16
N ARG A 28 0.81 5.71 5.65
CA ARG A 28 -0.27 6.68 5.44
C ARG A 28 -1.25 6.20 4.37
N LEU A 29 -0.75 5.60 3.30
CA LEU A 29 -1.57 5.00 2.24
C LEU A 29 -2.41 3.84 2.77
N GLU A 30 -1.83 2.96 3.58
CA GLU A 30 -2.54 1.84 4.21
C GLU A 30 -3.60 2.32 5.20
N ALA A 31 -3.31 3.35 5.99
CA ALA A 31 -4.25 3.94 6.93
C ALA A 31 -5.45 4.58 6.20
N SER A 32 -5.20 5.41 5.18
CA SER A 32 -6.28 6.06 4.42
C SER A 32 -7.14 5.05 3.67
N TYR A 33 -6.54 3.99 3.12
CA TYR A 33 -7.25 2.89 2.48
C TYR A 33 -8.20 2.17 3.45
N LYS A 34 -7.73 1.84 4.67
CA LYS A 34 -8.57 1.21 5.69
C LYS A 34 -9.74 2.10 6.11
N THR A 35 -9.48 3.39 6.37
CA THR A 35 -10.54 4.35 6.73
C THR A 35 -11.61 4.46 5.64
N GLN A 36 -11.22 4.48 4.36
CA GLN A 36 -12.18 4.56 3.26
C GLN A 36 -13.00 3.27 3.09
N LEU A 37 -12.40 2.10 3.33
CA LEU A 37 -13.13 0.83 3.37
C LEU A 37 -14.17 0.80 4.49
N GLU A 38 -13.79 1.25 5.68
CA GLU A 38 -14.69 1.36 6.82
C GLU A 38 -15.85 2.32 6.52
N GLU A 39 -15.57 3.48 5.95
CA GLU A 39 -16.59 4.46 5.56
C GLU A 39 -17.59 3.87 4.55
N TYR A 40 -17.10 3.13 3.54
CA TYR A 40 -17.98 2.49 2.56
C TYR A 40 -18.82 1.37 3.18
N ALA A 41 -18.23 0.58 4.08
CA ALA A 41 -18.93 -0.44 4.82
C ALA A 41 -20.02 0.16 5.73
N GLU A 42 -19.74 1.28 6.39
CA GLU A 42 -20.72 2.02 7.20
C GLU A 42 -21.84 2.61 6.35
N GLN A 43 -21.52 3.23 5.21
CA GLN A 43 -22.53 3.73 4.27
C GLN A 43 -23.45 2.61 3.78
N TYR A 44 -22.90 1.42 3.51
CA TYR A 44 -23.69 0.26 3.11
C TYR A 44 -24.56 -0.27 4.26
N LYS A 45 -24.00 -0.42 5.46
CA LYS A 45 -24.75 -0.84 6.67
C LYS A 45 -25.88 0.12 7.02
N ALA A 46 -25.65 1.42 6.84
CA ALA A 46 -26.65 2.47 7.06
C ALA A 46 -27.69 2.56 5.93
N GLY A 47 -27.61 1.72 4.90
CA GLY A 47 -28.52 1.74 3.75
C GLY A 47 -28.38 2.97 2.86
N LYS A 48 -27.34 3.80 3.04
CA LYS A 48 -27.10 5.01 2.25
C LYS A 48 -26.67 4.71 0.81
N ILE A 49 -26.10 3.52 0.58
CA ILE A 49 -25.67 3.06 -0.74
C ILE A 49 -26.15 1.63 -0.99
N THR A 50 -26.44 1.32 -2.24
CA THR A 50 -26.76 -0.05 -2.67
C THR A 50 -25.51 -0.92 -2.67
N LYS A 51 -25.70 -2.25 -2.63
CA LYS A 51 -24.60 -3.22 -2.76
C LYS A 51 -23.77 -2.98 -4.03
N ALA A 52 -24.42 -2.75 -5.16
CA ALA A 52 -23.74 -2.48 -6.43
C ALA A 52 -22.88 -1.20 -6.37
N ALA A 53 -23.37 -0.15 -5.70
CA ALA A 53 -22.62 1.08 -5.50
C ALA A 53 -21.42 0.87 -4.55
N HIS A 54 -21.61 0.12 -3.47
CA HIS A 54 -20.54 -0.30 -2.57
C HIS A 54 -19.44 -1.07 -3.32
N ASP A 55 -19.80 -2.12 -4.05
CA ASP A 55 -18.86 -2.98 -4.76
C ASP A 55 -18.08 -2.21 -5.83
N LYS A 56 -18.74 -1.27 -6.53
CA LYS A 56 -18.08 -0.36 -7.48
C LYS A 56 -17.08 0.57 -6.79
N LYS A 57 -17.45 1.16 -5.64
CA LYS A 57 -16.56 2.02 -4.85
C LYS A 57 -15.33 1.25 -4.34
N VAL A 58 -15.53 0.06 -3.78
CA VAL A 58 -14.45 -0.82 -3.29
C VAL A 58 -13.53 -1.25 -4.44
N THR A 59 -14.09 -1.66 -5.58
CA THR A 59 -13.28 -2.06 -6.75
C THR A 59 -12.38 -0.93 -7.24
N LEU A 60 -12.93 0.28 -7.36
CA LEU A 60 -12.16 1.46 -7.75
C LEU A 60 -11.08 1.81 -6.72
N LEU A 61 -11.42 1.74 -5.43
CA LEU A 61 -10.49 1.98 -4.33
C LEU A 61 -9.31 0.99 -4.35
N ASN A 62 -9.60 -0.31 -4.51
CA ASN A 62 -8.58 -1.36 -4.55
C ASN A 62 -7.61 -1.16 -5.72
N SER A 63 -8.12 -0.78 -6.90
CA SER A 63 -7.30 -0.47 -8.06
C SER A 63 -6.37 0.72 -7.80
N ARG A 64 -6.90 1.81 -7.24
CA ARG A 64 -6.11 3.01 -6.89
C ARG A 64 -5.04 2.71 -5.85
N TYR A 65 -5.41 1.98 -4.80
CA TYR A 65 -4.51 1.57 -3.74
C TYR A 65 -3.37 0.69 -4.28
N GLY A 66 -3.69 -0.35 -5.06
CA GLY A 66 -2.68 -1.24 -5.64
C GLY A 66 -1.69 -0.49 -6.54
N ASN A 67 -2.19 0.41 -7.40
CA ASN A 67 -1.33 1.24 -8.26
C ASN A 67 -0.43 2.16 -7.45
N ARG A 68 -0.97 2.86 -6.45
CA ARG A 68 -0.17 3.80 -5.64
C ARG A 68 0.85 3.08 -4.77
N ARG A 69 0.47 1.94 -4.19
CA ARG A 69 1.38 1.08 -3.44
C ARG A 69 2.53 0.61 -4.31
N ALA A 70 2.26 0.13 -5.51
CA ALA A 70 3.29 -0.32 -6.44
C ALA A 70 4.24 0.82 -6.86
N GLN A 71 3.75 2.05 -7.02
CA GLN A 71 4.60 3.23 -7.26
C GLN A 71 5.52 3.50 -6.07
N LEU A 72 4.96 3.59 -4.86
CA LEU A 72 5.74 3.84 -3.65
C LEU A 72 6.76 2.73 -3.39
N GLU A 73 6.38 1.47 -3.60
CA GLU A 73 7.30 0.34 -3.45
C GLU A 73 8.45 0.42 -4.46
N ARG A 74 8.22 0.84 -5.70
CA ARG A 74 9.31 1.11 -6.67
C ARG A 74 10.18 2.28 -6.24
N ASP A 75 9.59 3.36 -5.74
CA ASP A 75 10.33 4.54 -5.28
C ASP A 75 11.24 4.22 -4.08
N ILE A 76 10.81 3.30 -3.21
CA ILE A 76 11.54 2.92 -1.99
C ILE A 76 12.60 1.87 -2.26
N TYR A 77 12.27 0.86 -3.06
CA TYR A 77 13.05 -0.37 -3.17
C TYR A 77 13.65 -0.60 -4.57
N GLY A 78 13.32 0.26 -5.54
CA GLY A 78 13.74 0.14 -6.93
C GLY A 78 12.90 -0.86 -7.74
N ASP A 79 13.20 -0.96 -9.04
CA ASP A 79 12.50 -1.84 -10.00
C ASP A 79 12.75 -3.35 -9.76
N GLY A 80 13.63 -3.70 -8.81
CA GLY A 80 14.01 -5.07 -8.46
C GLY A 80 13.03 -5.80 -7.53
N ILE A 81 11.91 -5.18 -7.15
CA ILE A 81 10.87 -5.89 -6.39
C ILE A 81 10.13 -6.87 -7.30
N ASP A 82 10.25 -8.14 -6.93
CA ASP A 82 9.51 -9.25 -7.52
C ASP A 82 8.00 -8.96 -7.50
N ARG A 83 7.44 -8.70 -8.69
CA ARG A 83 6.01 -8.44 -8.93
C ARG A 83 5.13 -9.64 -8.57
N SER A 84 5.74 -10.79 -8.28
CA SER A 84 5.09 -12.00 -7.78
C SER A 84 4.66 -11.89 -6.32
N ARG A 85 5.07 -10.85 -5.59
CA ARG A 85 4.64 -10.64 -4.20
C ARG A 85 3.12 -10.43 -4.20
N PRO A 86 2.35 -11.29 -3.51
CA PRO A 86 0.90 -11.11 -3.43
C PRO A 86 0.64 -9.72 -2.87
N SER A 87 -0.19 -8.92 -3.56
CA SER A 87 -0.83 -7.78 -2.90
C SER A 87 -1.40 -8.29 -1.59
N PRO A 88 -1.27 -7.57 -0.46
CA PRO A 88 -2.00 -7.92 0.75
C PRO A 88 -3.48 -7.68 0.46
N MET A 89 -4.06 -8.65 -0.22
CA MET A 89 -5.48 -8.83 -0.36
C MET A 89 -5.92 -9.28 1.02
N ILE A 90 -6.43 -8.31 1.77
CA ILE A 90 -7.38 -8.58 2.82
C ILE A 90 -8.52 -9.34 2.13
N ASP A 91 -8.54 -10.65 2.34
CA ASP A 91 -9.61 -11.59 2.02
C ASP A 91 -9.98 -11.78 0.54
N ARG A 92 -9.24 -12.66 -0.16
CA ARG A 92 -9.81 -13.42 -1.30
C ARG A 92 -9.62 -14.94 -1.18
N ALA A 93 -9.55 -15.44 0.06
CA ALA A 93 -9.41 -16.87 0.34
C ALA A 93 -10.56 -17.45 1.19
N ALA A 94 -11.70 -16.75 1.34
CA ALA A 94 -12.83 -17.22 2.15
C ALA A 94 -14.16 -17.42 1.39
N SER A 95 -14.16 -17.39 0.06
CA SER A 95 -15.36 -17.73 -0.75
C SER A 95 -15.01 -18.62 -1.94
N GLY A 96 -14.55 -19.83 -1.63
CA GLY A 96 -14.28 -20.88 -2.61
C GLY A 96 -14.53 -22.25 -2.00
N ARG A 97 -15.70 -22.44 -1.41
CA ARG A 97 -16.20 -23.74 -0.96
C ARG A 97 -16.33 -24.65 -2.20
N ARG A 98 -15.31 -25.47 -2.44
CA ARG A 98 -15.42 -26.72 -3.20
C ARG A 98 -15.38 -27.84 -2.18
N TYR A 99 -16.56 -28.32 -1.80
CA TYR A 99 -17.04 -29.70 -1.84
C TYR A 99 -18.56 -29.62 -1.62
#